data_AF-A0A1H9A6P1-F1
#
_entry.id   AF-A0A1H9A6P1-F1
#
_cell.length_a   1.000
_cell.length_b   1.000
_cell.length_c   1.000
_cell.angle_alpha   90.00
_cell.angle_beta   90.00
_cell.angle_gamma   90.00
#
_symmetry.space_group_name_H-M   'P 1'
#
loop_
_entity.id
_entity.type
_entity.pdbx_description
1 polymer ?
#
loop_
_entity_poly.entity_id
_entity_poly.type
_entity_poly.pdbx_seq_one_letter_code
_entity_poly.pdbx_strand_id
1 'polypeptide(L)'
;MSADIQLGEVSGSIVAMWISGPSSIRQMDSTPDREFPEVVWDQYGYIPENQIVVTATCGTLAFYAKAQTWLLFPPLVDRVFGTDIDDVNLGLQLGDALWAAYGELLKQESGRLVAEKRGPAA
;
A
#
# COMPACT_ATOMS: atom_id res chain seq x y z
N MET A 1 -20.83 -4.33 -0.40
CA MET A 1 -20.76 -3.04 0.33
C MET A 1 -19.51 -2.33 -0.16
N SER A 2 -19.53 -1.03 -0.47
CA SER A 2 -18.32 -0.29 -0.84
C SER A 2 -17.64 0.19 0.43
N ALA A 3 -16.35 -0.09 0.60
CA ALA A 3 -15.57 0.49 1.70
C ALA A 3 -15.41 2.00 1.48
N ASP A 4 -15.36 2.79 2.56
CA ASP A 4 -14.98 4.20 2.50
C ASP A 4 -13.45 4.29 2.39
N ILE A 5 -12.96 4.48 1.15
CA ILE A 5 -11.52 4.47 0.84
C ILE A 5 -10.95 5.88 1.03
N GLN A 6 -9.94 5.97 1.88
CA GLN A 6 -9.18 7.20 2.12
C GLN A 6 -7.82 7.11 1.44
N LEU A 7 -7.47 8.13 0.67
CA LEU A 7 -6.23 8.21 -0.12
C LEU A 7 -5.35 9.37 0.35
N GLY A 8 -4.03 9.26 0.16
CA GLY A 8 -3.12 10.38 0.40
C GLY A 8 -1.65 10.06 0.19
N GLU A 9 -0.79 11.03 0.46
CA GLU A 9 0.67 10.85 0.53
C GLU A 9 1.07 10.24 1.87
N VAL A 10 2.06 9.34 1.87
CA VAL A 10 2.58 8.76 3.12
C VAL A 10 3.31 9.82 3.93
N SER A 11 4.13 10.67 3.29
CA SER A 11 4.93 11.69 3.98
C SER A 11 4.05 12.66 4.78
N GLY A 12 4.38 12.86 6.06
CA GLY A 12 3.64 13.75 6.96
C GLY A 12 2.24 13.26 7.38
N SER A 13 1.82 12.07 6.92
CA SER A 13 0.53 11.48 7.30
C SER A 13 0.62 10.67 8.59
N ILE A 14 -0.54 10.40 9.18
CA ILE A 14 -0.64 9.44 10.29
C ILE A 14 -0.27 8.01 9.86
N VAL A 15 -0.47 7.68 8.57
CA VAL A 15 -0.13 6.36 8.01
C VAL A 15 1.38 6.10 8.07
N ALA A 16 2.24 7.12 7.89
CA ALA A 16 3.68 6.96 8.06
C ALA A 16 4.05 6.46 9.47
N MET A 17 3.36 6.97 10.50
CA MET A 17 3.54 6.51 11.87
C MET A 17 3.02 5.09 12.07
N TRP A 18 1.88 4.75 11.46
CA TRP A 18 1.26 3.43 11.61
C TRP A 18 2.12 2.30 11.05
N ILE A 19 2.57 2.43 9.80
CA ILE A 19 3.30 1.38 9.08
C ILE A 19 4.73 1.17 9.60
N SER A 20 5.25 2.13 10.36
CA SER A 20 6.55 2.04 11.04
C SER A 20 6.43 1.59 12.50
N GLY A 21 5.21 1.53 13.03
CA GLY A 21 4.93 1.25 14.44
C GLY A 21 4.59 -0.22 14.71
N PRO A 22 4.72 -0.67 15.98
CA PRO A 22 4.49 -2.07 16.38
C PRO A 22 3.01 -2.49 16.33
N SER A 23 2.10 -1.54 16.12
CA SER A 23 0.64 -1.77 16.06
C SER A 23 0.15 -2.11 14.65
N SER A 24 1.07 -2.30 13.70
CA SER A 24 0.75 -2.76 12.34
C SER A 24 1.31 -4.17 12.12
N ILE A 25 0.53 -4.98 11.42
CA ILE A 25 0.94 -6.29 10.93
C ILE A 25 1.20 -6.14 9.44
N ARG A 26 2.42 -6.41 8.99
CA ARG A 26 2.72 -6.46 7.56
C ARG A 26 2.17 -7.75 6.97
N GLN A 27 1.21 -7.64 6.07
CA GLN A 27 0.51 -8.76 5.43
C GLN A 27 1.07 -9.07 4.04
N MET A 28 1.56 -8.06 3.33
CA MET A 28 2.32 -8.17 2.09
C MET A 28 3.51 -7.22 2.20
N ASP A 29 4.70 -7.70 1.83
CA ASP A 29 5.95 -6.96 1.99
C ASP A 29 6.66 -6.78 0.65
N SER A 30 6.99 -5.53 0.35
CA SER A 30 7.95 -5.11 -0.67
C SER A 30 7.75 -5.81 -2.02
N THR A 31 6.50 -5.94 -2.47
CA THR A 31 6.16 -6.65 -3.69
C THR A 31 6.27 -5.72 -4.90
N PRO A 32 7.20 -5.95 -5.84
CA PRO A 32 7.32 -5.11 -7.02
C PRO A 32 6.09 -5.22 -7.92
N ASP A 33 5.71 -4.10 -8.53
CA ASP A 33 4.71 -4.10 -9.59
C ASP A 33 5.21 -4.91 -10.79
N ARG A 34 4.27 -5.59 -11.46
CA ARG A 34 4.59 -6.48 -12.57
C ARG A 34 5.04 -5.72 -13.83
N GLU A 35 4.46 -4.56 -14.09
CA GLU A 35 4.75 -3.76 -15.29
C GLU A 35 5.80 -2.69 -15.00
N PHE A 36 5.81 -2.15 -13.76
CA PHE A 36 6.72 -1.10 -13.33
C PHE A 36 7.52 -1.52 -12.08
N PRO A 37 8.57 -2.35 -12.18
CA PRO A 37 9.24 -2.95 -11.01
C PRO A 37 9.84 -1.96 -9.99
N GLU A 38 10.03 -0.70 -10.37
CA GLU A 38 10.40 0.39 -9.44
C GLU A 38 9.27 0.81 -8.50
N VAL A 39 8.02 0.49 -8.83
CA VAL A 39 6.86 0.66 -7.96
C VAL A 39 6.78 -0.55 -7.06
N VAL A 40 6.83 -0.32 -5.74
CA VAL A 40 6.81 -1.36 -4.72
C VAL A 40 5.56 -1.22 -3.87
N TRP A 41 4.84 -2.31 -3.71
CA TRP A 41 3.59 -2.42 -2.97
C TRP A 41 3.80 -3.08 -1.61
N ASP A 42 3.13 -2.54 -0.60
CA ASP A 42 3.02 -3.15 0.73
C ASP A 42 1.56 -3.14 1.18
N GLN A 43 1.20 -4.11 2.02
CA GLN A 43 -0.09 -4.16 2.70
C GLN A 43 0.09 -4.37 4.19
N TYR A 44 -0.67 -3.62 4.97
CA TYR A 44 -0.65 -3.64 6.43
C TYR A 44 -2.07 -3.79 6.99
N GLY A 45 -2.20 -4.60 8.04
CA GLY A 45 -3.33 -4.54 8.96
C GLY A 45 -2.99 -3.64 10.15
N TYR A 46 -3.66 -2.49 10.29
CA TYR A 46 -3.51 -1.63 11.46
C TYR A 46 -4.49 -2.05 12.56
N ILE A 47 -3.94 -2.59 13.65
CA ILE A 47 -4.72 -3.25 14.71
C ILE A 47 -5.67 -2.28 15.44
N PRO A 48 -5.23 -1.10 15.92
CA PRO A 48 -6.05 -0.26 16.80
C PRO A 48 -7.37 0.22 16.16
N GLU A 49 -7.35 0.50 14.86
CA GLU A 49 -8.55 0.94 14.13
C GLU A 49 -9.20 -0.19 13.32
N ASN A 50 -8.64 -1.40 13.30
CA ASN A 50 -9.13 -2.50 12.47
C ASN A 50 -9.21 -2.09 10.97
N GLN A 51 -8.12 -1.52 10.45
CA GLN A 51 -8.03 -1.03 9.07
C GLN A 51 -7.01 -1.80 8.25
N ILE A 52 -7.26 -1.92 6.95
CA ILE A 52 -6.25 -2.32 5.97
C ILE A 52 -5.68 -1.07 5.34
N VAL A 53 -4.37 -1.06 5.17
CA VAL A 53 -3.60 0.01 4.53
C VAL A 53 -2.77 -0.62 3.42
N VAL A 54 -2.85 -0.05 2.22
CA VAL A 54 -1.97 -0.39 1.10
C VAL A 54 -1.13 0.83 0.79
N THR A 55 0.17 0.63 0.56
CA THR A 55 1.07 1.69 0.09
C THR A 55 1.70 1.31 -1.23
N ALA A 56 1.89 2.30 -2.10
CA ALA A 56 2.78 2.19 -3.25
C ALA A 56 3.90 3.20 -3.11
N THR A 57 5.14 2.74 -3.29
CA THR A 57 6.33 3.57 -3.24
C THR A 57 7.10 3.47 -4.55
N CYS A 58 7.67 4.57 -5.01
CA CYS A 58 8.53 4.60 -6.18
C CYS A 58 9.52 5.75 -6.02
N GLY A 59 10.81 5.44 -5.84
CA GLY A 59 11.82 6.47 -5.57
C GLY A 59 11.48 7.28 -4.31
N THR A 60 11.26 8.58 -4.48
CA THR A 60 10.86 9.49 -3.38
C THR A 60 9.35 9.62 -3.20
N LEU A 61 8.55 9.08 -4.14
CA LEU A 61 7.10 9.09 -4.06
C LEU A 61 6.60 7.95 -3.17
N ALA A 62 5.62 8.25 -2.32
CA ALA A 62 4.96 7.26 -1.48
C ALA A 62 3.50 7.68 -1.24
N PHE A 63 2.56 6.84 -1.65
CA PHE A 63 1.12 7.06 -1.49
C PHE A 63 0.48 5.92 -0.70
N TYR A 64 -0.66 6.20 -0.06
CA TYR A 64 -1.44 5.20 0.66
C TYR A 64 -2.93 5.23 0.28
N ALA A 65 -3.56 4.07 0.44
CA ALA A 65 -4.99 3.87 0.48
C ALA A 65 -5.33 3.09 1.75
N LYS A 66 -6.36 3.51 2.48
CA LYS A 66 -6.81 2.80 3.70
C LYS A 66 -8.32 2.74 3.81
N ALA A 67 -8.80 1.68 4.44
CA ALA A 67 -10.21 1.54 4.78
C ALA A 67 -10.41 0.56 5.95
N GLN A 68 -11.58 0.63 6.57
CA GLN A 68 -12.01 -0.32 7.60
C GLN A 68 -12.16 -1.73 7.01
N THR A 69 -11.60 -2.75 7.67
CA THR A 69 -11.92 -4.14 7.31
C THR A 69 -13.36 -4.48 7.72
N TRP A 70 -14.04 -5.27 6.90
CA TRP A 70 -15.42 -5.71 7.14
C TRP A 70 -15.48 -6.87 8.12
N LEU A 71 -14.34 -7.53 8.35
CA LEU A 71 -14.22 -8.61 9.30
C LEU A 71 -14.08 -8.01 10.70
N LEU A 72 -15.10 -8.21 11.53
CA LEU A 72 -15.12 -7.75 12.93
C LEU A 72 -14.68 -8.84 13.91
N PHE A 73 -14.71 -10.12 13.48
CA PHE A 73 -14.32 -11.26 14.28
C PHE A 73 -13.69 -12.36 13.40
N PRO A 74 -12.52 -12.92 13.76
CA PRO A 74 -11.65 -12.46 14.84
C PRO A 74 -11.10 -11.05 14.54
N PRO A 75 -10.81 -10.20 15.55
CA PRO A 75 -10.20 -8.88 15.32
C PRO A 75 -8.80 -9.03 14.68
N LEU A 76 -8.29 -7.98 14.02
CA LEU A 76 -6.97 -8.02 13.36
C LEU A 76 -5.84 -8.53 14.28
N VAL A 77 -5.87 -8.23 15.58
CA VAL A 77 -4.87 -8.70 16.56
C VAL A 77 -4.81 -10.22 16.70
N ASP A 78 -5.92 -10.91 16.42
CA ASP A 78 -6.03 -12.37 16.54
C ASP A 78 -5.80 -13.07 15.19
N ARG A 79 -5.66 -12.32 14.10
CA ARG A 79 -5.34 -12.82 12.73
C ARG A 79 -3.84 -12.96 12.50
N VAL A 80 -3.09 -13.26 13.55
CA VAL A 80 -1.63 -13.44 13.51
C VAL A 80 -1.22 -14.61 12.61
N PHE A 81 -2.13 -15.57 12.38
CA PHE A 81 -1.91 -16.75 11.54
C PHE A 81 -2.86 -16.79 10.34
N GLY A 82 -2.64 -15.87 9.41
CA GLY A 82 -3.29 -15.87 8.09
C GLY A 82 -4.06 -14.58 7.81
N THR A 83 -3.68 -13.92 6.73
CA THR A 83 -4.49 -12.85 6.12
C THR A 83 -5.82 -13.46 5.67
N ASP A 84 -6.94 -12.92 6.13
CA ASP A 84 -8.25 -13.37 5.68
C ASP A 84 -8.44 -12.99 4.20
N ILE A 85 -9.16 -13.83 3.43
CA ILE A 85 -9.48 -13.57 2.03
C ILE A 85 -10.18 -12.22 1.88
N ASP A 86 -10.99 -11.80 2.86
CA ASP A 86 -11.65 -10.50 2.84
C ASP A 86 -10.65 -9.34 2.99
N ASP A 87 -9.60 -9.50 3.81
CA ASP A 87 -8.53 -8.51 3.92
C ASP A 87 -7.68 -8.44 2.64
N VAL A 88 -7.49 -9.58 1.96
CA VAL A 88 -6.85 -9.63 0.63
C VAL A 88 -7.70 -8.90 -0.41
N ASN A 89 -9.01 -9.20 -0.46
CA ASN A 89 -9.93 -8.56 -1.39
C ASN A 89 -10.05 -7.05 -1.16
N LEU A 90 -10.02 -6.62 0.10
CA LEU A 90 -9.96 -5.19 0.43
C LEU A 90 -8.62 -4.58 0.01
N GLY A 91 -7.50 -5.27 0.26
CA GLY A 91 -6.19 -4.86 -0.22
C GLY A 91 -6.14 -4.63 -1.74
N LEU A 92 -6.73 -5.54 -2.52
CA LEU A 92 -6.84 -5.38 -3.98
C LEU A 92 -7.66 -4.14 -4.36
N GLN A 93 -8.82 -3.92 -3.73
CA GLN A 93 -9.63 -2.73 -3.98
C GLN A 93 -8.90 -1.43 -3.63
N LEU A 94 -8.14 -1.43 -2.53
CA LEU A 94 -7.32 -0.29 -2.12
C LEU A 94 -6.18 -0.05 -3.12
N GLY A 95 -5.52 -1.11 -3.60
CA GLY A 95 -4.50 -1.04 -4.65
C GLY A 95 -5.04 -0.46 -5.94
N ASP A 96 -6.19 -0.92 -6.41
CA ASP A 96 -6.86 -0.42 -7.61
C ASP A 96 -7.23 1.07 -7.48
N ALA A 97 -7.80 1.47 -6.32
CA ALA A 97 -8.13 2.86 -6.05
C ALA A 97 -6.88 3.75 -6.01
N LEU A 98 -5.80 3.26 -5.40
CA LEU A 98 -4.53 3.97 -5.33
C LEU A 98 -3.91 4.14 -6.72
N TRP A 99 -3.92 3.09 -7.53
CA TRP A 99 -3.42 3.12 -8.90
C TRP A 99 -4.24 4.05 -9.78
N ALA A 100 -5.57 4.03 -9.66
CA ALA A 100 -6.44 4.95 -10.40
C ALA A 100 -6.15 6.42 -10.06
N ALA A 101 -5.80 6.72 -8.80
CA ALA A 101 -5.51 8.08 -8.34
C ALA A 101 -4.08 8.56 -8.67
N TYR A 102 -3.07 7.71 -8.45
CA TYR A 102 -1.65 8.12 -8.48
C TYR A 102 -0.79 7.34 -9.48
N GLY A 103 -1.36 6.39 -10.22
CA GLY A 103 -0.63 5.50 -11.12
C GLY A 103 0.18 6.25 -12.18
N GLU A 104 -0.34 7.33 -12.74
CA GLU A 104 0.41 8.12 -13.73
C GLU A 104 1.67 8.79 -13.15
N LEU A 105 1.62 9.26 -11.90
CA LEU A 105 2.79 9.82 -11.22
C LEU A 105 3.83 8.73 -10.94
N LEU A 106 3.37 7.57 -10.48
CA LEU A 106 4.22 6.40 -10.21
C LEU A 106 4.91 5.90 -11.50
N LYS A 107 4.19 5.84 -12.63
CA LYS A 107 4.74 5.48 -13.94
C LYS A 107 5.82 6.45 -14.40
N GLN A 108 5.57 7.75 -14.27
CA GLN A 108 6.54 8.78 -14.66
C GLN A 108 7.83 8.67 -13.83
N GLU A 109 7.69 8.46 -12.52
CA GLU A 109 8.83 8.30 -11.61
C GLU A 109 9.61 7.01 -11.88
N SER A 110 8.93 5.88 -12.12
CA SER A 110 9.57 4.64 -12.59
C SER A 110 10.36 4.90 -13.87
N GLY A 111 9.78 5.58 -14.86
CA GLY A 111 10.47 5.95 -16.10
C GLY A 111 11.72 6.80 -15.87
N ARG A 112 11.66 7.79 -14.96
CA ARG A 112 12.81 8.61 -14.57
C ARG A 112 13.92 7.75 -13.96
N LEU A 113 13.59 6.88 -13.01
CA LEU A 113 14.54 5.99 -12.33
C LEU A 113 15.19 5.00 -13.31
N VAL A 114 14.43 4.44 -14.25
CA VAL A 114 14.97 3.56 -15.29
C VAL A 114 15.94 4.30 -16.20
N ALA A 115 15.63 5.54 -16.60
CA ALA A 115 16.52 6.36 -17.42
C ALA A 115 17.84 6.66 -16.68
N GLU A 116 17.77 6.99 -15.39
CA GLU A 116 18.95 7.25 -14.56
C GLU A 116 19.85 6.02 -14.42
N LYS A 117 19.24 4.83 -14.19
CA LYS A 117 19.98 3.57 -14.10
C LYS A 117 20.70 3.20 -15.40
N ARG A 118 20.16 3.59 -16.56
CA ARG A 118 20.75 3.28 -17.87
C ARG A 118 21.93 4.18 -18.24
N GLY A 119 22.07 5.34 -17.59
CA GLY A 119 23.10 6.34 -17.92
C GLY A 119 22.90 6.98 -19.31
N PRO A 120 23.62 8.06 -19.64
CA PRO A 120 23.61 8.60 -21.00
C PRO A 120 24.21 7.55 -21.95
N ALA A 121 23.55 7.32 -23.09
CA ALA A 121 24.12 6.51 -24.16
C ALA A 121 25.49 7.08 -24.54
N ALA A 122 26.55 6.28 -24.36
CA ALA A 122 27.92 6.63 -24.72
C ALA A 122 28.09 6.81 -26.23
#